data_AF-A0A5N5THP3-F1
#
_entry.id   AF-A0A5N5THP3-F1
#
_cell.length_a   1.000
_cell.length_b   1.000
_cell.length_c   1.000
_cell.angle_alpha   90.00
_cell.angle_beta   90.00
_cell.angle_gamma   90.00
#
_symmetry.space_group_name_H-M   'P 1'
#
loop_
_entity.id
_entity.type
_entity.pdbx_description
1 polymer ?
#
loop_
_entity_poly.entity_id
_entity_poly.type
_entity_poly.pdbx_seq_one_letter_code
_entity_poly.pdbx_strand_id
1 'polypeptide(L)'
;MGCGEGGCGACTVMVSKLESRTQKIRHFTVNACLAPIGTMHGLAVTTVEGIGSTKSRLHPVQERLAKAHGSQCGFCTPGFVMSMYTLLRNNPEPTMEEIEENLVGKY
;
A
#
# COMPACT_ATOMS: atom_id res chain seq x y z
N MET A 1 4.55 -14.01 -2.30
CA MET A 1 3.13 -14.38 -2.15
C MET A 1 2.96 -15.04 -0.78
N GLY A 2 2.15 -14.48 0.11
CA GLY A 2 2.00 -14.95 1.50
C GLY A 2 0.97 -16.08 1.64
N CYS A 3 -0.26 -15.74 2.02
CA CYS A 3 -1.34 -16.74 2.23
C CYS A 3 -2.23 -17.01 1.00
N GLY A 4 -2.37 -16.06 0.06
CA GLY A 4 -3.22 -16.23 -1.13
C GLY A 4 -4.72 -15.98 -0.91
N GLU A 5 -5.14 -15.82 0.33
CA GLU A 5 -6.56 -15.66 0.73
C GLU A 5 -6.88 -14.26 1.30
N GLY A 6 -5.96 -13.31 1.18
CA GLY A 6 -6.15 -11.91 1.60
C GLY A 6 -5.87 -11.62 3.09
N GLY A 7 -5.67 -12.64 3.94
CA GLY A 7 -5.47 -12.42 5.38
C GLY A 7 -4.11 -11.83 5.79
N CYS A 8 -3.05 -11.98 4.99
CA CYS A 8 -1.70 -11.60 5.42
C CYS A 8 -1.22 -10.20 4.98
N GLY A 9 -1.90 -9.56 4.02
CA GLY A 9 -1.48 -8.25 3.49
C GLY A 9 -0.12 -8.21 2.77
N ALA A 10 0.62 -9.32 2.65
CA ALA A 10 1.93 -9.33 2.01
C ALA A 10 1.88 -8.97 0.50
N CYS A 11 0.70 -9.03 -0.11
CA CYS A 11 0.43 -8.67 -1.49
C CYS A 11 -0.31 -7.32 -1.64
N THR A 12 -0.27 -6.46 -0.63
CA THR A 12 -0.92 -5.14 -0.71
C THR A 12 -0.30 -4.29 -1.81
N VAL A 13 -1.15 -3.75 -2.67
CA VAL A 13 -0.84 -2.71 -3.65
C VAL A 13 -1.79 -1.53 -3.48
N MET A 14 -1.39 -0.35 -3.95
CA MET A 14 -2.29 0.80 -4.03
C MET A 14 -2.98 0.81 -5.39
N VAL A 15 -4.29 1.06 -5.40
CA VAL A 15 -5.08 1.31 -6.60
C VAL A 15 -5.61 2.73 -6.55
N SER A 16 -5.47 3.44 -7.68
CA SER A 16 -6.00 4.79 -7.86
C SER A 16 -7.09 4.78 -8.92
N LYS A 17 -8.21 5.44 -8.63
CA LYS A 17 -9.36 5.57 -9.51
C LYS A 17 -9.82 7.02 -9.60
N LEU A 18 -10.09 7.50 -10.80
CA LEU A 18 -10.83 8.75 -10.99
C LEU A 18 -12.32 8.50 -10.71
N GLU A 19 -12.86 9.16 -9.70
CA GLU A 19 -14.27 9.05 -9.37
C GLU A 19 -15.10 9.98 -10.25
N SER A 20 -15.95 9.42 -11.12
CA SER A 20 -16.66 10.18 -12.15
C SER A 20 -17.57 11.27 -11.60
N ARG A 21 -18.12 11.09 -10.38
CA ARG A 21 -19.03 12.05 -9.76
C ARG A 21 -18.32 13.26 -9.18
N THR A 22 -17.19 13.04 -8.50
CA THR A 22 -16.47 14.09 -7.77
C THR A 22 -15.30 14.66 -8.56
N GLN A 23 -14.91 14.01 -9.67
CA GLN A 23 -13.71 14.30 -10.45
C GLN A 23 -12.42 14.28 -9.59
N LYS A 24 -12.46 13.57 -8.46
CA LYS A 24 -11.31 13.39 -7.57
C LYS A 24 -10.69 12.02 -7.77
N ILE A 25 -9.38 11.95 -7.60
CA ILE A 25 -8.66 10.68 -7.56
C ILE A 25 -8.80 10.10 -6.16
N ARG A 26 -9.30 8.86 -6.07
CA ARG A 26 -9.36 8.09 -4.83
C ARG A 26 -8.27 7.04 -4.81
N HIS A 27 -7.57 6.93 -3.68
CA HIS A 27 -6.55 5.91 -3.45
C HIS A 27 -7.02 4.91 -2.40
N PHE A 28 -6.85 3.62 -2.66
CA PHE A 28 -7.21 2.55 -1.73
C PHE A 28 -6.28 1.35 -1.90
N THR A 29 -6.15 0.56 -0.84
CA THR A 29 -5.35 -0.67 -0.84
C THR A 29 -6.16 -1.82 -1.43
N VAL A 30 -5.46 -2.75 -2.10
CA VAL A 30 -6.03 -3.99 -2.61
C VAL A 30 -5.06 -5.14 -2.35
N ASN A 31 -5.59 -6.28 -1.91
CA ASN A 31 -4.85 -7.54 -1.88
C ASN A 31 -4.73 -8.11 -3.28
N ALA A 32 -3.54 -8.01 -3.89
CA ALA A 32 -3.34 -8.40 -5.28
C ALA A 32 -3.64 -9.89 -5.55
N CYS A 33 -3.52 -10.76 -4.54
CA CYS A 33 -3.82 -12.19 -4.70
C CYS A 33 -5.31 -12.48 -4.95
N LEU A 34 -6.20 -11.55 -4.60
CA LEU A 34 -7.66 -11.69 -4.77
C LEU A 34 -8.21 -10.75 -5.85
N ALA A 35 -7.35 -10.12 -6.64
CA ALA A 35 -7.75 -9.05 -7.55
C ALA A 35 -7.60 -9.48 -9.02
N PRO A 36 -8.67 -9.95 -9.68
CA PRO A 36 -8.60 -10.36 -11.08
C PRO A 36 -8.21 -9.17 -11.97
N ILE A 37 -7.27 -9.38 -12.89
CA ILE A 37 -6.79 -8.29 -13.76
C ILE A 37 -7.90 -7.62 -14.58
N GLY A 38 -8.96 -8.36 -14.92
CA GLY A 38 -10.12 -7.81 -15.63
C GLY A 38 -10.87 -6.71 -14.88
N THR A 39 -10.80 -6.68 -13.54
CA THR A 39 -11.43 -5.62 -12.72
C THR A 39 -10.57 -4.36 -12.62
N MET A 40 -9.32 -4.41 -13.10
CA MET A 40 -8.36 -3.29 -13.06
C MET A 40 -8.44 -2.37 -14.26
N HIS A 41 -9.34 -2.62 -15.20
CA HIS A 41 -9.51 -1.77 -16.37
C HIS A 41 -9.80 -0.31 -15.97
N GLY A 42 -9.02 0.63 -16.51
CA GLY A 42 -9.15 2.06 -16.24
C GLY A 42 -8.65 2.50 -14.86
N LEU A 43 -8.00 1.61 -14.09
CA LEU A 43 -7.40 1.92 -12.79
C LEU A 43 -5.88 2.02 -12.91
N ALA A 44 -5.24 2.73 -11.97
CA ALA A 44 -3.79 2.81 -11.87
C ALA A 44 -3.30 2.04 -10.65
N VAL A 45 -2.49 1.00 -10.88
CA VAL A 45 -1.88 0.18 -9.82
C VAL A 45 -0.48 0.74 -9.50
N THR A 46 -0.16 0.86 -8.21
CA THR A 46 1.17 1.23 -7.73
C THR A 46 1.67 0.15 -6.78
N THR A 47 2.85 -0.39 -7.05
CA THR A 47 3.55 -1.39 -6.22
C THR A 47 4.66 -0.73 -5.41
N VAL A 48 5.35 -1.51 -4.57
CA VAL A 48 6.45 -1.02 -3.71
C VAL A 48 7.60 -0.41 -4.51
N GLU A 49 7.88 -0.92 -5.71
CA GLU A 49 8.90 -0.39 -6.60
C GLU A 49 8.48 0.94 -7.22
N GLY A 50 7.17 1.15 -7.39
CA GLY A 50 6.60 2.34 -8.00
C GLY A 50 6.73 3.61 -7.15
N ILE A 51 6.99 3.48 -5.84
CA ILE A 51 7.15 4.62 -4.94
C ILE A 51 8.62 5.01 -4.71
N GLY A 52 9.56 4.13 -5.05
CA GLY A 52 10.98 4.34 -4.79
C GLY A 52 11.79 3.05 -4.83
N SER A 53 13.09 3.17 -5.05
CA SER A 53 14.02 2.03 -5.07
C SER A 53 15.42 2.46 -4.64
N THR A 54 16.31 1.50 -4.39
CA THR A 54 17.73 1.76 -4.11
C THR A 54 18.52 2.24 -5.33
N LYS A 55 18.01 2.02 -6.55
CA LYS A 55 18.58 2.56 -7.80
C LYS A 55 18.18 4.02 -8.02
N SER A 56 17.10 4.44 -7.39
CA SER A 56 16.60 5.80 -7.39
C SER A 56 16.64 6.33 -5.96
N ARG A 57 15.60 7.06 -5.53
CA ARG A 57 15.45 7.52 -4.15
C ARG A 57 14.40 6.66 -3.46
N LEU A 58 14.68 6.24 -2.24
CA LEU A 58 13.69 5.59 -1.39
C LEU A 58 12.61 6.60 -0.96
N HIS A 59 11.36 6.15 -0.92
CA HIS A 59 10.28 6.90 -0.30
C HIS A 59 10.49 6.99 1.21
N PRO A 60 10.12 8.09 1.90
CA PRO A 60 10.25 8.20 3.35
C PRO A 60 9.65 7.03 4.15
N VAL A 61 8.56 6.43 3.65
CA VAL A 61 7.96 5.21 4.26
C VAL A 61 8.93 4.02 4.22
N GLN A 62 9.58 3.77 3.07
CA GLN A 62 10.56 2.68 2.93
C GLN A 62 11.77 2.94 3.84
N GLU A 63 12.28 4.17 3.83
CA GLU A 63 13.46 4.57 4.61
C GLU A 63 13.22 4.47 6.11
N ARG A 64 12.11 5.01 6.61
CA ARG A 64 11.79 5.02 8.04
C ARG A 64 11.54 3.62 8.58
N LEU A 65 10.81 2.78 7.84
CA LEU A 65 10.55 1.40 8.26
C LEU A 65 11.86 0.61 8.41
N ALA A 66 12.79 0.77 7.46
CA ALA A 66 14.10 0.13 7.53
C ALA A 66 14.96 0.68 8.69
N LYS A 67 15.05 2.01 8.82
CA LYS A 67 15.86 2.66 9.88
C LYS A 67 15.34 2.43 11.29
N ALA A 68 14.04 2.24 11.45
CA ALA A 68 13.41 1.94 12.74
C ALA A 68 13.45 0.44 13.09
N HIS A 69 14.21 -0.37 12.35
CA HIS A 69 14.27 -1.82 12.52
C HIS A 69 12.91 -2.52 12.39
N GLY A 70 11.98 -1.92 11.63
CA GLY A 70 10.65 -2.47 11.35
C GLY A 70 10.63 -3.58 10.30
N SER A 71 11.80 -4.09 9.91
CA SER A 71 11.95 -5.19 8.97
C SER A 71 13.05 -6.14 9.45
N GLN A 72 12.75 -7.43 9.49
CA GLN A 72 13.70 -8.50 9.82
C GLN A 72 13.95 -9.40 8.60
N CYS A 73 13.08 -10.37 8.34
CA CYS A 73 13.18 -11.24 7.16
C CYS A 73 12.81 -10.55 5.85
N GLY A 74 12.21 -9.34 5.91
CA GLY A 74 11.85 -8.53 4.75
C GLY A 74 10.57 -8.93 4.02
N PHE A 75 10.01 -10.11 4.27
CA PHE A 75 8.95 -10.67 3.44
C PHE A 75 7.64 -9.86 3.46
N CYS A 76 7.20 -9.42 4.64
CA CYS A 76 5.98 -8.62 4.79
C CYS A 76 6.20 -7.12 4.52
N THR A 77 7.45 -6.68 4.42
CA THR A 77 7.83 -5.26 4.34
C THR A 77 7.17 -4.53 3.18
N PRO A 78 7.08 -5.09 1.94
CA PRO A 78 6.34 -4.44 0.87
C PRO A 78 4.87 -4.17 1.19
N GLY A 79 4.18 -5.11 1.84
CA GLY A 79 2.78 -4.96 2.24
C GLY A 79 2.58 -3.82 3.23
N PHE A 80 3.39 -3.79 4.29
CA PHE A 80 3.39 -2.69 5.28
C PHE A 80 3.69 -1.32 4.64
N VAL A 81 4.69 -1.27 3.76
CA VAL A 81 5.04 -0.04 3.04
C VAL A 81 3.87 0.46 2.20
N MET A 82 3.19 -0.42 1.47
CA MET A 82 2.08 -0.02 0.60
C MET A 82 0.83 0.37 1.38
N SER A 83 0.54 -0.26 2.52
CA SER A 83 -0.53 0.17 3.43
C SER A 83 -0.27 1.59 3.93
N MET A 84 0.91 1.84 4.51
CA MET A 84 1.30 3.15 5.03
C MET A 84 1.37 4.23 3.95
N TYR A 85 1.91 3.90 2.77
CA TYR A 85 1.94 4.81 1.64
C TYR A 85 0.53 5.24 1.22
N THR A 86 -0.40 4.29 1.14
CA THR A 86 -1.78 4.58 0.76
C THR A 86 -2.50 5.44 1.81
N LEU A 87 -2.27 5.18 3.11
CA LEU A 87 -2.77 6.02 4.19
C LEU A 87 -2.29 7.46 4.03
N LEU A 88 -0.98 7.66 3.88
CA LEU A 88 -0.36 8.98 3.75
C LEU A 88 -0.79 9.74 2.48
N ARG A 89 -1.16 9.02 1.43
CA ARG A 89 -1.74 9.61 0.21
C ARG A 89 -3.15 10.17 0.42
N ASN A 90 -3.88 9.66 1.41
CA ASN A 90 -5.22 10.10 1.76
C ASN A 90 -5.23 11.09 2.93
N ASN A 91 -4.34 10.90 3.91
CA ASN A 91 -4.14 11.79 5.05
C ASN A 91 -2.63 11.96 5.32
N PRO A 92 -2.01 13.11 4.95
CA PRO A 92 -0.58 13.35 5.16
C PRO A 92 -0.15 13.42 6.63
N GLU A 93 -1.09 13.70 7.55
CA GLU A 93 -0.86 13.82 8.99
C GLU A 93 -1.84 12.91 9.76
N PRO A 94 -1.69 11.58 9.64
CA PRO A 94 -2.61 10.64 10.29
C PRO A 94 -2.37 10.57 11.79
N THR A 95 -3.44 10.30 12.53
CA THR A 95 -3.33 9.98 13.95
C THR A 95 -2.76 8.58 14.15
N MET A 96 -2.28 8.27 15.37
CA MET A 96 -1.82 6.92 15.69
C MET A 96 -2.92 5.87 15.55
N GLU A 97 -4.16 6.21 15.91
CA GLU A 97 -5.32 5.35 15.74
C GLU A 97 -5.56 5.01 14.26
N GLU A 98 -5.51 6.00 13.36
CA GLU A 98 -5.64 5.79 11.92
C GLU A 98 -4.51 4.91 11.35
N ILE A 99 -3.28 5.05 11.88
CA ILE A 99 -2.15 4.19 11.52
C ILE A 99 -2.41 2.75 11.94
N GLU A 100 -2.79 2.52 13.20
CA GLU A 100 -3.06 1.18 13.72
C GLU A 100 -4.18 0.50 12.94
N GLU A 101 -5.31 1.20 12.74
CA GLU A 101 -6.41 0.68 11.94
C GLU A 101 -6.01 0.33 10.50
N ASN A 102 -5.13 1.12 9.89
CA ASN A 102 -4.67 0.87 8.53
C ASN A 102 -3.85 -0.42 8.43
N LEU A 103 -3.14 -0.80 9.49
CA LEU A 103 -2.23 -1.94 9.51
C LEU A 103 -2.90 -3.27 9.89
N VAL A 104 -4.02 -3.24 10.63
CA VAL A 104 -4.77 -4.45 11.02
C VAL A 104 -5.48 -5.12 9.84
N GLY A 105 -5.60 -4.42 8.71
CA GLY A 105 -6.26 -4.90 7.50
C GLY A 105 -7.75 -4.55 7.51
N LYS A 106 -8.17 -3.65 6.61
CA LYS A 106 -9.59 -3.39 6.35
C LYS A 106 -10.10 -4.50 5.40
N TYR A 107 -10.93 -5.38 5.92
CA TYR A 107 -11.70 -6.36 5.13
C TYR A 107 -12.77 -5.66 4.30
#